data_AF-A0A8S1ZXH2-F1
#
_entry.id   AF-A0A8S1ZXH2-F1
#
_cell.length_a   1.000
_cell.length_b   1.000
_cell.length_c   1.000
_cell.angle_alpha   90.00
_cell.angle_beta   90.00
_cell.angle_gamma   90.00
#
_symmetry.space_group_name_H-M   'P 1'
#
loop_
_entity.id
_entity.type
_entity.pdbx_description
1 polymer ?
#
loop_
_entity_poly.entity_id
_entity_poly.type
_entity_poly.pdbx_seq_one_letter_code
_entity_poly.pdbx_strand_id
1 'polypeptide(L)'
;MLPPGIVAAESDFYLRRLWGLPHEDLTSQPRYLVTFTVGINQKENIDACVKKFSGNEFEWSKTAIHISVRKQTKWWYAKRFLHPDIVARYDYIFIWDEDLGVHKAGEEALNLFRITEERPGWCSDPHLPPCAAFVEIMAPVFSRDAWRCVWHVIQNDLVHGWGLDFALRRCVEPAHEKIGVVDAQWVVHQSFPSLGNQGEATDGKAPWQGVRERCKKEWTMFQSRMANAEKDYFKSLQVEGSSNSTATTI
;
A
#
# COMPACT_ATOMS: atom_id res chain seq x y z
N MET A 1 -24.49 12.18 18.93
CA MET A 1 -23.70 12.65 17.76
C MET A 1 -23.03 13.96 18.13
N LEU A 2 -21.78 14.19 17.71
CA LEU A 2 -21.08 15.46 17.95
C LEU A 2 -21.48 16.50 16.90
N PRO A 3 -21.49 17.81 17.24
CA PRO A 3 -21.63 18.88 16.25
C PRO A 3 -20.56 18.76 15.15
N PRO A 4 -20.93 18.86 13.85
CA PRO A 4 -19.98 18.69 12.75
C PRO A 4 -18.75 19.62 12.84
N GLY A 5 -18.93 20.84 13.34
CA GLY A 5 -17.85 21.82 13.50
C GLY A 5 -16.80 21.48 14.57
N ILE A 6 -17.01 20.45 15.40
CA ILE A 6 -16.02 19.97 16.37
C ILE A 6 -15.10 18.91 15.75
N VAL A 7 -15.53 18.23 14.68
CA VAL A 7 -14.80 17.10 14.12
C VAL A 7 -13.76 17.62 13.12
N ALA A 8 -12.49 17.54 13.49
CA ALA A 8 -11.39 17.64 12.54
C ALA A 8 -11.35 16.34 11.72
N ALA A 9 -11.80 16.41 10.45
CA ALA A 9 -11.92 15.24 9.58
C ALA A 9 -10.57 14.68 9.09
N GLU A 10 -9.49 15.45 9.21
CA GLU A 10 -8.15 15.07 8.74
C GLU A 10 -7.11 15.15 9.86
N SER A 11 -6.08 14.32 9.76
CA SER A 11 -4.88 14.38 10.61
C SER A 11 -3.62 14.49 9.74
N ASP A 12 -2.46 14.81 10.33
CA ASP A 12 -1.27 15.18 9.55
C ASP A 12 0.08 14.63 10.02
N PHE A 13 0.08 13.66 10.96
CA PHE A 13 1.27 13.03 11.57
C PHE A 13 2.37 14.01 12.03
N TYR A 14 2.07 15.30 12.08
CA TYR A 14 3.05 16.31 12.41
C TYR A 14 3.20 16.37 13.91
N LEU A 15 4.44 16.31 14.38
CA LEU A 15 4.74 16.39 15.80
C LEU A 15 4.46 17.82 16.28
N ARG A 16 3.51 17.96 17.21
CA ARG A 16 3.10 19.26 17.76
C ARG A 16 3.95 19.63 18.98
N ARG A 17 4.19 20.93 19.16
CA ARG A 17 4.85 21.44 20.38
C ARG A 17 3.87 21.36 21.55
N LEU A 18 4.42 21.19 22.76
CA LEU A 18 3.62 21.20 23.99
C LEU A 18 3.32 22.63 24.51
N TRP A 19 3.69 23.66 23.74
CA TRP A 19 3.56 25.08 24.09
C TRP A 19 3.35 25.92 22.81
N GLY A 20 2.84 27.15 22.97
CA GLY A 20 2.58 28.07 21.86
C GLY A 20 1.21 27.86 21.20
N LEU A 21 1.03 28.41 20.00
CA LEU A 21 -0.23 28.30 19.27
C LEU A 21 -0.15 27.15 18.24
N PRO A 22 -1.15 26.23 18.18
CA PRO A 22 -1.10 25.08 17.28
C PRO A 22 -0.92 25.41 15.78
N HIS A 23 -1.36 26.58 15.34
CA HIS A 23 -1.24 27.02 13.95
C HIS A 23 0.19 27.44 13.58
N GLU A 24 1.05 27.70 14.56
CA GLU A 24 2.47 28.03 14.35
C GLU A 24 3.33 26.79 14.16
N ASP A 25 2.84 25.61 14.57
CA ASP A 25 3.61 24.36 14.47
C ASP A 25 3.86 23.95 13.01
N LEU A 26 2.91 24.28 12.13
CA LEU A 26 2.94 23.89 10.71
C LEU A 26 3.21 25.12 9.83
N THR A 27 4.49 25.39 9.54
CA THR A 27 4.90 26.53 8.68
C THR A 27 4.74 26.26 7.19
N SER A 28 4.60 24.98 6.79
CA SER A 28 4.36 24.56 5.43
C SER A 28 3.52 23.28 5.41
N GLN A 29 2.76 23.06 4.33
CA GLN A 29 1.90 21.89 4.23
C GLN A 29 2.67 20.70 3.61
N PRO A 30 2.83 19.58 4.33
CA PRO A 30 3.47 18.40 3.76
C PRO A 30 2.55 17.77 2.70
N ARG A 31 3.12 17.46 1.53
CA ARG A 31 2.39 16.89 0.39
C ARG A 31 2.53 15.38 0.25
N TYR A 32 3.59 14.82 0.84
CA TYR A 32 3.98 13.42 0.66
C TYR A 32 4.14 12.76 2.02
N LEU A 33 3.64 11.53 2.14
CA LEU A 33 3.89 10.65 3.29
C LEU A 33 4.70 9.46 2.81
N VAL A 34 5.86 9.21 3.43
CA VAL A 34 6.65 8.01 3.18
C VAL A 34 6.63 7.11 4.40
N THR A 35 6.39 5.83 4.17
CA THR A 35 6.36 4.81 5.21
C THR A 35 7.30 3.67 4.82
N PHE A 36 8.17 3.30 5.76
CA PHE A 36 9.12 2.22 5.61
C PHE A 36 8.76 1.12 6.60
N THR A 37 8.34 -0.04 6.10
CA THR A 37 7.93 -1.16 6.95
C THR A 37 9.07 -2.15 7.05
N VAL A 38 10.07 -1.82 7.87
CA VAL A 38 11.35 -2.54 7.90
C VAL A 38 11.61 -3.27 9.21
N GLY A 39 12.45 -4.30 9.14
CA GLY A 39 13.06 -4.85 10.34
C GLY A 39 14.14 -3.92 10.93
N ILE A 40 14.41 -4.06 12.22
CA ILE A 40 15.42 -3.23 12.92
C ILE A 40 16.83 -3.40 12.35
N ASN A 41 17.12 -4.58 11.79
CA ASN A 41 18.42 -4.90 11.20
C ASN A 41 18.64 -4.18 9.86
N GLN A 42 17.58 -3.60 9.27
CA GLN A 42 17.60 -2.88 8.00
C GLN A 42 17.73 -1.37 8.19
N LYS A 43 17.96 -0.88 9.42
CA LYS A 43 18.06 0.56 9.74
C LYS A 43 19.07 1.31 8.86
N GLU A 44 20.19 0.68 8.51
CA GLU A 44 21.24 1.31 7.68
C GLU A 44 20.78 1.48 6.23
N ASN A 45 19.98 0.53 5.73
CA ASN A 45 19.38 0.62 4.41
C ASN A 45 18.36 1.78 4.33
N ILE A 46 17.56 1.95 5.38
CA ILE A 46 16.64 3.09 5.48
C ILE A 46 17.40 4.41 5.63
N ASP A 47 18.45 4.44 6.42
CA ASP A 47 19.28 5.64 6.52
C ASP A 47 19.90 6.02 5.18
N ALA A 48 20.42 5.06 4.41
CA ALA A 48 20.92 5.29 3.05
C ALA A 48 19.82 5.81 2.10
N CYS A 49 18.60 5.27 2.21
CA CYS A 49 17.45 5.71 1.42
C CYS A 49 17.04 7.15 1.78
N VAL A 50 16.92 7.47 3.06
CA VAL A 50 16.45 8.79 3.53
C VAL A 50 17.53 9.86 3.37
N LYS A 51 18.82 9.51 3.50
CA LYS A 51 19.95 10.41 3.25
C LYS A 51 19.91 11.05 1.86
N LYS A 52 19.37 10.35 0.84
CA LYS A 52 19.16 10.93 -0.50
C LYS A 52 18.23 12.15 -0.48
N PHE A 53 17.37 12.27 0.53
CA PHE A 53 16.42 13.37 0.69
C PHE A 53 16.84 14.37 1.77
N SER A 54 17.52 13.94 2.84
CA SER A 54 17.82 14.76 4.04
C SER A 54 19.27 15.19 4.21
N GLY A 55 20.24 14.60 3.50
CA GLY A 55 21.66 14.98 3.53
C GLY A 55 22.46 14.64 4.80
N ASN A 56 21.80 14.40 5.95
CA ASN A 56 22.44 14.09 7.23
C ASN A 56 22.13 12.68 7.75
N GLU A 57 23.08 12.08 8.47
CA GLU A 57 22.98 10.73 9.05
C GLU A 57 22.03 10.64 10.24
N PHE A 58 21.04 9.75 10.16
CA PHE A 58 20.02 9.45 11.17
C PHE A 58 19.22 10.65 11.73
N GLU A 59 19.46 11.89 11.30
CA GLU A 59 18.69 13.06 11.76
C GLU A 59 17.19 12.91 11.47
N TRP A 60 16.85 12.28 10.34
CA TRP A 60 15.46 11.96 9.98
C TRP A 60 14.75 11.12 11.05
N SER A 61 15.48 10.31 11.82
CA SER A 61 14.89 9.44 12.85
C SER A 61 14.34 10.23 14.03
N LYS A 62 14.86 11.45 14.29
CA LYS A 62 14.37 12.31 15.39
C LYS A 62 13.01 12.93 15.08
N THR A 63 12.66 13.02 13.80
CA THR A 63 11.43 13.63 13.31
C THR A 63 10.44 12.60 12.75
N ALA A 64 10.81 11.32 12.74
CA ALA A 64 9.97 10.23 12.26
C ALA A 64 9.11 9.64 13.39
N ILE A 65 7.92 9.14 13.01
CA ILE A 65 7.09 8.33 13.91
C ILE A 65 7.56 6.88 13.82
N HIS A 66 7.98 6.31 14.96
CA HIS A 66 8.43 4.92 15.06
C HIS A 66 7.32 4.04 15.62
N ILE A 67 6.94 3.01 14.86
CA ILE A 67 5.99 1.98 15.30
C ILE A 67 6.70 0.64 15.21
N SER A 68 6.80 -0.06 16.33
CA SER A 68 7.46 -1.38 16.41
C SER A 68 6.47 -2.46 16.79
N VAL A 69 6.45 -3.52 16.00
CA VAL A 69 5.62 -4.71 16.23
C VAL A 69 6.37 -5.95 15.77
N ARG A 70 6.15 -7.07 16.45
CA ARG A 70 6.81 -8.34 16.09
C ARG A 70 6.01 -9.08 15.03
N LYS A 71 6.72 -9.61 14.02
CA LYS A 71 6.21 -10.56 13.03
C LYS A 71 4.97 -10.10 12.25
N GLN A 72 4.91 -8.82 11.86
CA GLN A 72 3.81 -8.27 11.05
C GLN A 72 4.32 -7.73 9.70
N THR A 73 3.44 -7.75 8.71
CA THR A 73 3.72 -7.36 7.31
C THR A 73 3.49 -5.87 7.06
N LYS A 74 3.95 -5.36 5.90
CA LYS A 74 3.66 -3.98 5.47
C LYS A 74 2.17 -3.65 5.44
N TRP A 75 1.35 -4.58 4.96
CA TRP A 75 -0.08 -4.38 4.80
C TRP A 75 -0.82 -4.41 6.14
N TRP A 76 -0.35 -5.21 7.10
CA TRP A 76 -0.86 -5.16 8.47
C TRP A 76 -0.68 -3.77 9.08
N TYR A 77 0.50 -3.16 8.89
CA TYR A 77 0.80 -1.80 9.33
C TYR A 77 -0.10 -0.79 8.62
N ALA A 78 -0.12 -0.83 7.28
CA ALA A 78 -0.85 0.15 6.48
C ALA A 78 -2.35 0.16 6.82
N LYS A 79 -2.95 -1.01 7.04
CA LYS A 79 -4.36 -1.13 7.45
C LYS A 79 -4.67 -0.43 8.78
N ARG A 80 -3.73 -0.44 9.73
CA ARG A 80 -3.95 0.01 11.11
C ARG A 80 -3.57 1.47 11.33
N PHE A 81 -2.55 1.94 10.64
CA PHE A 81 -1.97 3.26 10.90
C PHE A 81 -2.23 4.25 9.78
N LEU A 82 -2.47 3.80 8.55
CA LEU A 82 -2.72 4.69 7.40
C LEU A 82 -4.21 4.76 7.06
N HIS A 83 -5.06 5.02 8.06
CA HIS A 83 -6.49 5.20 7.83
C HIS A 83 -6.74 6.36 6.85
N PRO A 84 -7.68 6.24 5.90
CA PRO A 84 -7.97 7.27 4.89
C PRO A 84 -8.07 8.68 5.47
N ASP A 85 -8.81 8.88 6.55
CA ASP A 85 -8.98 10.19 7.20
C ASP A 85 -7.70 10.70 7.88
N ILE A 86 -6.83 9.80 8.33
CA ILE A 86 -5.56 10.17 8.96
C ILE A 86 -4.55 10.63 7.91
N VAL A 87 -4.56 10.01 6.72
CA VAL A 87 -3.60 10.33 5.64
C VAL A 87 -4.20 11.20 4.54
N ALA A 88 -5.47 11.60 4.68
CA ALA A 88 -6.20 12.40 3.71
C ALA A 88 -5.55 13.76 3.44
N ARG A 89 -4.64 14.24 4.28
CA ARG A 89 -3.94 15.50 4.04
C ARG A 89 -2.82 15.40 3.00
N TYR A 90 -2.31 14.20 2.73
CA TYR A 90 -1.23 13.98 1.77
C TYR A 90 -1.80 13.73 0.37
N ASP A 91 -1.07 14.20 -0.65
CA ASP A 91 -1.43 13.97 -2.05
C ASP A 91 -1.03 12.55 -2.49
N TYR A 92 0.13 12.09 -2.01
CA TYR A 92 0.66 10.77 -2.28
C TYR A 92 1.21 10.08 -1.04
N ILE A 93 0.99 8.78 -0.98
CA ILE A 93 1.39 7.90 0.11
C ILE A 93 2.32 6.83 -0.47
N PHE A 94 3.57 6.85 -0.02
CA PHE A 94 4.61 5.90 -0.38
C PHE A 94 4.69 4.83 0.70
N ILE A 95 4.63 3.56 0.32
CA ILE A 95 4.75 2.42 1.24
C ILE A 95 5.86 1.53 0.70
N TRP A 96 6.96 1.38 1.43
CA TRP A 96 8.15 0.66 0.98
C TRP A 96 8.33 -0.64 1.77
N ASP A 97 8.63 -1.73 1.04
CA ASP A 97 9.05 -3.02 1.60
C ASP A 97 10.41 -2.94 2.32
N GLU A 98 10.64 -3.93 3.19
CA GLU A 98 11.83 -3.99 4.04
C GLU A 98 13.13 -4.26 3.32
N ASP A 99 13.06 -4.91 2.15
CA ASP A 99 14.21 -5.42 1.41
C ASP A 99 14.51 -4.62 0.14
N LEU A 100 13.99 -3.38 0.08
CA LEU A 100 14.30 -2.42 -0.96
C LEU A 100 15.44 -1.50 -0.54
N GLY A 101 16.54 -1.53 -1.29
CA GLY A 101 17.62 -0.55 -1.18
C GLY A 101 17.63 0.44 -2.33
N VAL A 102 18.45 1.47 -2.22
CA VAL A 102 18.71 2.43 -3.31
C VAL A 102 20.14 2.27 -3.83
N HIS A 103 20.35 2.31 -5.14
CA HIS A 103 21.71 2.28 -5.71
C HIS A 103 22.51 3.54 -5.33
N LYS A 104 23.85 3.44 -5.27
CA LYS A 104 24.75 4.58 -4.98
C LYS A 104 24.66 5.64 -6.10
N ALA A 105 24.87 6.91 -5.74
CA ALA A 105 24.72 8.07 -6.63
C ALA A 105 25.63 7.97 -7.88
N GLY A 106 25.11 8.37 -9.06
CA GLY A 106 25.94 8.53 -10.27
C GLY A 106 25.24 8.36 -11.61
N GLU A 107 24.07 7.73 -11.68
CA GLU A 107 23.35 7.52 -12.95
C GLU A 107 21.93 8.06 -12.87
N GLU A 108 21.70 9.19 -13.55
CA GLU A 108 20.37 9.70 -13.83
C GLU A 108 19.84 9.03 -15.09
N ALA A 109 18.75 8.29 -14.96
CA ALA A 109 17.89 7.95 -16.08
C ALA A 109 16.47 8.41 -15.71
N LEU A 110 16.04 9.53 -16.29
CA LEU A 110 14.67 10.01 -16.16
C LEU A 110 13.86 9.44 -17.32
N ASN A 111 13.10 8.37 -17.08
CA ASN A 111 12.08 7.91 -18.03
C ASN A 111 10.86 7.37 -17.28
N LEU A 112 9.71 8.02 -17.46
CA LEU A 112 8.44 7.45 -17.03
C LEU A 112 8.01 6.37 -18.04
N PHE A 113 8.24 5.11 -17.73
CA PHE A 113 7.76 4.00 -18.56
C PHE A 113 6.30 3.68 -18.22
N ARG A 114 5.37 4.34 -18.94
CA ARG A 114 3.96 3.94 -18.98
C ARG A 114 3.67 2.78 -19.93
N ILE A 115 4.64 2.44 -20.78
CA ILE A 115 4.51 1.41 -21.81
C ILE A 115 5.50 0.31 -21.46
N THR A 116 4.98 -0.86 -21.11
CA THR A 116 5.76 -2.09 -21.03
C THR A 116 5.51 -2.91 -22.27
N GLU A 117 6.57 -3.42 -22.88
CA GLU A 117 6.46 -4.40 -23.98
C GLU A 117 6.28 -5.79 -23.37
N GLU A 118 5.04 -6.32 -23.45
CA GLU A 118 4.74 -7.65 -22.98
C GLU A 118 5.26 -8.71 -23.96
N ARG A 119 5.78 -9.83 -23.41
CA ARG A 119 6.23 -10.95 -24.24
C ARG A 119 5.02 -11.60 -24.95
N PRO A 120 5.08 -11.88 -26.26
CA PRO A 120 4.00 -12.54 -26.98
C PRO A 120 3.60 -13.86 -26.31
N GLY A 121 2.30 -14.05 -26.06
CA GLY A 121 1.75 -15.27 -25.44
C GLY A 121 1.92 -15.37 -23.91
N TRP A 122 2.47 -14.36 -23.25
CA TRP A 122 2.66 -14.35 -21.79
C TRP A 122 1.36 -14.16 -21.00
N CYS A 123 0.39 -13.43 -21.57
CA CYS A 123 -0.90 -13.16 -20.93
C CYS A 123 -2.08 -13.43 -21.87
N SER A 124 -3.21 -13.79 -21.28
CA SER A 124 -4.50 -13.91 -21.96
C SER A 124 -5.12 -12.56 -22.31
N ASP A 125 -4.78 -11.50 -21.57
CA ASP A 125 -5.26 -10.14 -21.78
C ASP A 125 -4.13 -9.15 -21.47
N PRO A 126 -3.70 -8.30 -22.42
CA PRO A 126 -2.62 -7.34 -22.21
C PRO A 126 -3.00 -6.19 -21.28
N HIS A 127 -4.28 -5.98 -20.96
CA HIS A 127 -4.77 -4.91 -20.09
C HIS A 127 -4.99 -5.35 -18.64
N LEU A 128 -4.76 -6.62 -18.32
CA LEU A 128 -4.99 -7.18 -16.99
C LEU A 128 -3.69 -7.73 -16.38
N PRO A 129 -3.51 -7.61 -15.05
CA PRO A 129 -2.42 -8.27 -14.35
C PRO A 129 -2.38 -9.79 -14.65
N PRO A 130 -1.19 -10.39 -14.81
CA PRO A 130 0.13 -9.80 -14.54
C PRO A 130 0.71 -8.93 -15.68
N CYS A 131 -0.06 -8.68 -16.75
CA CYS A 131 0.30 -7.73 -17.81
C CYS A 131 -0.19 -6.31 -17.49
N ALA A 132 0.07 -5.35 -18.39
CA ALA A 132 -0.24 -3.92 -18.26
C ALA A 132 0.67 -3.20 -17.25
N ALA A 133 1.98 -3.37 -17.39
CA ALA A 133 2.99 -2.76 -16.52
C ALA A 133 2.82 -3.13 -15.04
N PHE A 134 2.20 -4.28 -14.78
CA PHE A 134 2.02 -4.79 -13.43
C PHE A 134 3.36 -5.37 -12.92
N VAL A 135 3.83 -4.85 -11.80
CA VAL A 135 5.00 -5.35 -11.07
C VAL A 135 4.56 -5.63 -9.64
N GLU A 136 5.09 -6.69 -9.02
CA GLU A 136 4.91 -6.92 -7.57
C GLU A 136 5.18 -5.61 -6.81
N ILE A 137 4.22 -5.24 -5.98
CA ILE A 137 4.11 -3.87 -5.48
C ILE A 137 4.97 -3.74 -4.21
N MET A 138 6.28 -3.67 -4.41
CA MET A 138 7.27 -3.56 -3.33
C MET A 138 7.35 -2.13 -2.77
N ALA A 139 7.33 -1.10 -3.64
CA ALA A 139 7.31 0.32 -3.26
C ALA A 139 6.17 1.10 -3.96
N PRO A 140 4.89 0.78 -3.68
CA PRO A 140 3.79 1.54 -4.25
C PRO A 140 3.79 3.01 -3.84
N VAL A 141 3.28 3.82 -4.77
CA VAL A 141 2.84 5.18 -4.52
C VAL A 141 1.36 5.26 -4.83
N PHE A 142 0.54 5.54 -3.82
CA PHE A 142 -0.90 5.73 -4.01
C PHE A 142 -1.24 7.21 -4.00
N SER A 143 -2.07 7.65 -4.93
CA SER A 143 -2.79 8.91 -4.75
C SER A 143 -3.75 8.79 -3.57
N ARG A 144 -4.09 9.94 -2.97
CA ARG A 144 -5.09 10.03 -1.89
C ARG A 144 -6.37 9.23 -2.20
N ASP A 145 -6.93 9.42 -3.39
CA ASP A 145 -8.20 8.79 -3.77
C ASP A 145 -8.06 7.28 -4.00
N ALA A 146 -6.99 6.83 -4.65
CA ALA A 146 -6.72 5.41 -4.81
C ALA A 146 -6.54 4.74 -3.44
N TRP A 147 -5.81 5.39 -2.51
CA TRP A 147 -5.59 4.86 -1.17
C TRP A 147 -6.89 4.65 -0.38
N ARG A 148 -7.88 5.54 -0.52
CA ARG A 148 -9.20 5.35 0.12
C ARG A 148 -9.81 4.00 -0.24
N CYS A 149 -9.75 3.61 -1.51
CA CYS A 149 -10.23 2.30 -1.94
C CYS A 149 -9.28 1.17 -1.50
N VAL A 150 -7.98 1.30 -1.74
CA VAL A 150 -6.98 0.25 -1.41
C VAL A 150 -7.02 -0.12 0.06
N TRP A 151 -7.17 0.85 0.95
CA TRP A 151 -7.31 0.62 2.38
C TRP A 151 -8.50 -0.30 2.72
N HIS A 152 -9.62 -0.19 2.00
CA HIS A 152 -10.78 -1.07 2.17
C HIS A 152 -10.59 -2.45 1.54
N VAL A 153 -9.76 -2.57 0.50
CA VAL A 153 -9.37 -3.86 -0.06
C VAL A 153 -8.54 -4.65 0.95
N ILE A 154 -7.62 -4.00 1.67
CA ILE A 154 -6.84 -4.64 2.73
C ILE A 154 -7.76 -5.09 3.88
N GLN A 155 -7.73 -6.38 4.19
CA GLN A 155 -8.59 -6.99 5.21
C GLN A 155 -7.99 -6.83 6.61
N ASN A 156 -8.82 -6.54 7.62
CA ASN A 156 -8.35 -6.37 9.00
C ASN A 156 -7.85 -7.66 9.65
N ASP A 157 -8.44 -8.79 9.26
CA ASP A 157 -8.25 -10.12 9.86
C ASP A 157 -7.26 -11.00 9.09
N LEU A 158 -6.79 -10.56 7.93
CA LEU A 158 -5.74 -11.23 7.16
C LEU A 158 -4.41 -10.49 7.39
N VAL A 159 -3.34 -11.25 7.56
CA VAL A 159 -1.98 -10.72 7.73
C VAL A 159 -1.24 -10.72 6.40
N HIS A 160 -1.62 -11.65 5.53
CA HIS A 160 -1.10 -11.83 4.21
C HIS A 160 -1.45 -10.68 3.27
N GLY A 161 -0.53 -10.32 2.38
CA GLY A 161 -0.81 -9.44 1.25
C GLY A 161 -0.25 -9.91 -0.09
N TRP A 162 0.23 -11.15 -0.20
CA TRP A 162 0.58 -11.69 -1.52
C TRP A 162 -0.69 -11.79 -2.36
N GLY A 163 -0.58 -11.42 -3.63
CA GLY A 163 -1.69 -11.36 -4.56
C GLY A 163 -2.67 -10.20 -4.32
N LEU A 164 -2.56 -9.45 -3.22
CA LEU A 164 -3.36 -8.24 -2.99
C LEU A 164 -3.15 -7.23 -4.12
N ASP A 165 -1.92 -7.14 -4.61
CA ASP A 165 -1.48 -6.34 -5.76
C ASP A 165 -2.41 -6.52 -6.97
N PHE A 166 -2.82 -7.78 -7.26
CA PHE A 166 -3.75 -8.09 -8.36
C PHE A 166 -5.15 -7.49 -8.17
N ALA A 167 -5.54 -7.19 -6.93
CA ALA A 167 -6.81 -6.57 -6.62
C ALA A 167 -6.76 -5.04 -6.69
N LEU A 168 -5.58 -4.41 -6.58
CA LEU A 168 -5.46 -2.95 -6.49
C LEU A 168 -5.94 -2.23 -7.76
N ARG A 169 -5.90 -2.90 -8.92
CA ARG A 169 -6.49 -2.42 -10.18
C ARG A 169 -7.96 -2.03 -10.04
N ARG A 170 -8.70 -2.60 -9.08
CA ARG A 170 -10.13 -2.29 -8.85
C ARG A 170 -10.35 -0.90 -8.27
N CYS A 171 -9.30 -0.25 -7.79
CA CYS A 171 -9.39 1.08 -7.18
C CYS A 171 -9.19 2.23 -8.17
N VAL A 172 -9.00 1.94 -9.45
CA VAL A 172 -8.79 2.92 -10.52
C VAL A 172 -9.38 2.43 -11.84
N GLU A 173 -9.98 3.33 -12.63
CA GLU A 173 -10.61 2.99 -13.91
C GLU A 173 -10.25 4.02 -15.00
N PRO A 174 -9.74 3.63 -16.19
CA PRO A 174 -9.26 2.29 -16.53
C PRO A 174 -7.90 2.01 -15.89
N ALA A 175 -7.74 0.82 -15.32
CA ALA A 175 -6.57 0.51 -14.50
C ALA A 175 -5.24 0.57 -15.26
N HIS A 176 -5.20 0.06 -16.48
CA HIS A 176 -3.98 -0.01 -17.30
C HIS A 176 -3.47 1.36 -17.78
N GLU A 177 -4.26 2.43 -17.66
CA GLU A 177 -3.82 3.80 -17.95
C GLU A 177 -3.42 4.57 -16.69
N LYS A 178 -3.89 4.11 -15.53
CA LYS A 178 -3.74 4.80 -14.23
C LYS A 178 -2.69 4.16 -13.32
N ILE A 179 -2.28 2.93 -13.62
CA ILE A 179 -1.20 2.22 -12.96
C ILE A 179 0.00 2.18 -13.91
N GLY A 180 1.19 2.43 -13.38
CA GLY A 180 2.43 2.36 -14.15
C GLY A 180 3.65 2.39 -13.27
N VAL A 181 4.81 2.16 -13.87
CA VAL A 181 6.11 2.17 -13.18
C VAL A 181 6.73 3.55 -13.32
N VAL A 182 7.19 4.10 -12.19
CA VAL A 182 8.00 5.33 -12.17
C VAL A 182 9.46 4.92 -12.05
N ASP A 183 10.21 5.05 -13.13
CA ASP A 183 11.65 4.76 -13.15
C ASP A 183 12.45 6.07 -13.27
N ALA A 184 12.78 6.64 -12.11
CA ALA A 184 13.69 7.79 -12.02
C ALA A 184 15.00 7.43 -11.30
N GLN A 185 14.99 6.35 -10.53
CA GLN A 185 16.09 5.89 -9.69
C GLN A 185 15.96 4.38 -9.50
N TRP A 186 17.09 3.68 -9.67
CA TRP A 186 17.17 2.26 -9.39
C TRP A 186 16.88 1.95 -7.92
N VAL A 187 15.82 1.16 -7.71
CA VAL A 187 15.57 0.47 -6.44
C VAL A 187 16.12 -0.95 -6.60
N VAL A 188 16.90 -1.39 -5.62
CA VAL A 188 17.51 -2.72 -5.59
C VAL A 188 16.69 -3.60 -4.67
N HIS A 189 16.19 -4.72 -5.19
CA HIS A 189 15.64 -5.78 -4.37
C HIS A 189 16.79 -6.58 -3.75
N GLN A 190 16.98 -6.44 -2.44
CA GLN A 190 18.04 -7.12 -1.70
C GLN A 190 17.64 -8.55 -1.30
N SER A 191 16.39 -8.93 -1.53
CA SER A 191 15.83 -10.27 -1.27
C SER A 191 16.10 -10.75 0.16
N PHE A 192 15.81 -9.90 1.15
CA PHE A 192 15.96 -10.24 2.57
C PHE A 192 14.65 -10.82 3.12
N PRO A 193 14.50 -12.15 3.24
CA PRO A 193 13.26 -12.74 3.74
C PRO A 193 13.13 -12.49 5.25
N SER A 194 12.41 -11.45 5.64
CA SER A 194 12.26 -11.08 7.06
C SER A 194 11.20 -11.94 7.77
N LEU A 195 10.12 -12.27 7.06
CA LEU A 195 8.95 -12.97 7.61
C LEU A 195 8.80 -14.43 7.17
N GLY A 196 9.50 -14.85 6.11
CA GLY A 196 9.32 -16.16 5.49
C GLY A 196 9.52 -17.35 6.43
N ASN A 197 10.41 -17.25 7.42
CA ASN A 197 10.73 -18.31 8.38
C ASN A 197 10.07 -18.13 9.76
N GLN A 198 9.09 -17.24 9.92
CA GLN A 198 8.55 -16.88 11.24
C GLN A 198 7.51 -17.86 11.80
N GLY A 199 7.21 -18.94 11.08
CA GLY A 199 6.32 -20.02 11.51
C GLY A 199 6.92 -20.94 12.57
N GLU A 200 6.18 -21.99 12.92
CA GLU A 200 6.63 -23.03 13.85
C GLU A 200 7.05 -24.28 13.07
N ALA A 201 8.07 -24.98 13.57
CA ALA A 201 8.44 -26.28 13.06
C ALA A 201 7.56 -27.34 13.72
N THR A 202 6.75 -28.06 12.95
CA THR A 202 5.84 -29.09 13.44
C THR A 202 5.91 -30.32 12.53
N ASP A 203 5.90 -31.52 13.10
CA ASP A 203 5.86 -32.79 12.35
C ASP A 203 6.91 -32.91 11.23
N GLY A 204 8.14 -32.44 11.49
CA GLY A 204 9.23 -32.45 10.52
C GLY A 204 9.13 -31.39 9.42
N LYS A 205 8.11 -30.53 9.42
CA LYS A 205 8.01 -29.38 8.52
C LYS A 205 8.88 -28.22 9.01
N ALA A 206 9.56 -27.58 8.06
CA ALA A 206 10.30 -26.35 8.31
C ALA A 206 9.34 -25.16 8.54
N PRO A 207 9.73 -24.16 9.37
CA PRO A 207 8.90 -22.99 9.69
C PRO A 207 8.28 -22.26 8.48
N TRP A 208 9.03 -22.12 7.38
CA TRP A 208 8.55 -21.44 6.19
C TRP A 208 7.39 -22.15 5.49
N GLN A 209 7.26 -23.46 5.67
CA GLN A 209 6.17 -24.22 5.09
C GLN A 209 4.85 -23.80 5.73
N GLY A 210 4.81 -23.65 7.05
CA GLY A 210 3.62 -23.16 7.77
C GLY A 210 3.24 -21.73 7.35
N VAL A 211 4.22 -20.84 7.19
CA VAL A 211 3.98 -19.47 6.68
C VAL A 211 3.38 -19.53 5.27
N ARG A 212 3.96 -20.34 4.37
CA ARG A 212 3.48 -20.49 2.99
C ARG A 212 2.07 -21.10 2.92
N GLU A 213 1.77 -22.08 3.77
CA GLU A 213 0.43 -22.68 3.89
C GLU A 213 -0.60 -21.64 4.36
N ARG A 214 -0.27 -20.83 5.38
CA ARG A 214 -1.13 -19.75 5.85
C ARG A 214 -1.38 -18.70 4.77
N CYS A 215 -0.33 -18.26 4.08
CA CYS A 215 -0.40 -17.35 2.94
C CYS A 215 -1.40 -17.84 1.88
N LYS A 216 -1.25 -19.08 1.41
CA LYS A 216 -2.17 -19.68 0.43
C LYS A 216 -3.62 -19.70 0.92
N LYS A 217 -3.84 -20.08 2.19
CA LYS A 217 -5.18 -20.12 2.78
C LYS A 217 -5.83 -18.74 2.84
N GLU A 218 -5.10 -17.72 3.30
CA GLU A 218 -5.60 -16.34 3.35
C GLU A 218 -5.89 -15.79 1.95
N TRP A 219 -5.04 -16.11 0.97
CA TRP A 219 -5.30 -15.74 -0.43
C TRP A 219 -6.60 -16.35 -0.96
N THR A 220 -6.84 -17.65 -0.76
CA THR A 220 -8.10 -18.30 -1.15
C THR A 220 -9.31 -17.65 -0.46
N MET A 221 -9.19 -17.31 0.83
CA MET A 221 -10.25 -16.63 1.57
C MET A 221 -10.55 -15.25 0.98
N PHE A 222 -9.52 -14.46 0.69
CA PHE A 222 -9.66 -13.15 0.08
C PHE A 222 -10.34 -13.23 -1.29
N GLN A 223 -9.89 -14.13 -2.18
CA GLN A 223 -10.52 -14.33 -3.49
C GLN A 223 -12.00 -14.70 -3.37
N SER A 224 -12.34 -15.59 -2.44
CA SER A 224 -13.73 -16.00 -2.20
C SER A 224 -14.59 -14.83 -1.71
N ARG A 225 -14.06 -14.00 -0.80
CA ARG A 225 -14.77 -12.79 -0.32
C ARG A 225 -15.04 -11.81 -1.45
N MET A 226 -14.04 -11.53 -2.27
CA MET A 226 -14.17 -10.63 -3.41
C MET A 226 -15.23 -11.12 -4.40
N ALA A 227 -15.17 -12.40 -4.78
CA ALA A 227 -16.14 -12.98 -5.72
C ALA A 227 -17.58 -12.96 -5.18
N ASN A 228 -17.77 -13.24 -3.89
CA ASN A 228 -19.08 -13.19 -3.24
C ASN A 228 -19.61 -11.76 -3.17
N ALA A 229 -18.79 -10.80 -2.76
CA ALA A 229 -19.18 -9.39 -2.67
C ALA A 229 -19.57 -8.83 -4.05
N GLU A 230 -18.81 -9.16 -5.09
CA GLU A 230 -19.10 -8.76 -6.47
C GLU A 230 -20.43 -9.36 -6.96
N LYS A 231 -20.65 -10.65 -6.70
CA LYS A 231 -21.92 -11.31 -7.00
C LYS A 231 -23.10 -10.64 -6.30
N ASP A 232 -22.96 -10.29 -5.03
CA ASP A 232 -24.04 -9.67 -4.25
C ASP A 232 -24.32 -8.24 -4.70
N TYR A 233 -23.28 -7.47 -5.07
CA TYR A 233 -23.42 -6.15 -5.67
C TYR A 233 -24.17 -6.18 -7.00
N PHE A 234 -23.83 -7.10 -7.91
CA PHE A 234 -24.56 -7.21 -9.18
C PHE A 234 -26.02 -7.64 -9.01
N LYS A 235 -26.32 -8.49 -8.02
CA LYS A 235 -27.71 -8.79 -7.66
C LYS A 235 -28.44 -7.56 -7.13
N SER A 236 -27.82 -6.74 -6.29
CA SER A 236 -28.48 -5.55 -5.74
C SER A 236 -28.84 -4.55 -6.85
N LEU A 237 -27.96 -4.37 -7.84
CA LEU A 237 -28.25 -3.53 -9.02
C LEU A 237 -29.43 -4.07 -9.85
N GLN A 238 -29.58 -5.38 -9.99
CA GLN A 238 -30.73 -5.99 -10.69
C GLN A 238 -32.06 -5.77 -9.95
N VAL A 239 -32.02 -5.79 -8.61
CA VAL A 239 -33.20 -5.50 -7.76
C VAL A 239 -33.59 -4.02 -7.85
N GLU A 240 -32.62 -3.11 -7.83
CA GLU A 240 -32.86 -1.66 -8.01
C GLU A 240 -33.39 -1.33 -9.42
N GLY A 241 -32.85 -1.97 -10.46
CA GLY A 241 -33.35 -1.81 -11.83
C GLY A 241 -34.78 -2.32 -12.03
N SER A 242 -35.18 -3.37 -11.30
CA SER A 242 -36.54 -3.96 -11.35
C SER A 242 -37.57 -3.16 -10.52
N SER A 243 -37.14 -2.49 -9.46
CA SER A 243 -38.00 -1.62 -8.64
C SER A 243 -38.20 -0.23 -9.26
N ASN A 244 -37.20 0.32 -9.96
CA ASN A 244 -37.34 1.59 -10.67
C ASN A 244 -38.18 1.49 -11.96
N SER A 245 -38.30 0.30 -12.56
CA SER A 245 -39.14 0.07 -13.74
C SER A 245 -40.63 -0.11 -13.43
N THR A 246 -41.02 -0.27 -12.16
CA THR A 246 -42.43 -0.33 -11.73
C THR A 246 -43.00 1.02 -11.28
N ALA A 247 -42.19 2.08 -11.24
CA ALA A 247 -42.58 3.41 -10.76
C ALA A 247 -43.01 4.41 -11.86
N THR A 248 -43.04 4.01 -13.14
CA THR A 248 -43.48 4.90 -14.24
C THR A 248 -44.72 4.34 -14.93
N THR A 249 -45.87 4.39 -14.25
CA THR A 249 -47.19 4.32 -14.89
C THR A 249 -48.20 5.04 -14.00
N ILE A 250 -48.32 6.36 -14.16
CA ILE A 250 -49.52 7.14 -13.86
C ILE A 250 -49.71 8.13 -15.00
#